data_AF-A0A7S1CTG3-F1
#
_entry.id   AF-A0A7S1CTG3-F1
#
_cell.length_a   1.000
_cell.length_b   1.000
_cell.length_c   1.000
_cell.angle_alpha   90.00
_cell.angle_beta   90.00
_cell.angle_gamma   90.00
#
_symmetry.space_group_name_H-M   'P 1'
#
loop_
_entity.id
_entity.type
_entity.pdbx_description
1 polymer ?
#
loop_
_entity_poly.entity_id
_entity_poly.type
_entity_poly.pdbx_seq_one_letter_code
_entity_poly.pdbx_strand_id
1 'polypeptide(L)'
;VARAFEIILHKATPGMILNIGGDNEISNLDVAKKLVELLGLKDKMDELITFVPDRKFNDLRYTINSSKLHQLGWTEQMSWEEGLNNTVEWYKKYTGRFGNIDDALVAHPRIGVAPGAAVTNIERSSSVYVKEFAAQGSM
;
A
#
# COMPACT_ATOMS: atom_id res chain seq x y z
N VAL A 1 14.11 -1.09 -4.76
CA VAL A 1 14.82 -1.95 -3.78
C VAL A 1 15.89 -2.85 -4.41
N ALA A 2 15.60 -3.71 -5.40
CA ALA A 2 16.61 -4.65 -5.96
C ALA A 2 17.94 -3.99 -6.38
N ARG A 3 17.88 -2.84 -7.08
CA ARG A 3 19.08 -2.07 -7.46
C ARG A 3 19.87 -1.50 -6.27
N ALA A 4 19.23 -1.28 -5.12
CA ALA A 4 19.95 -0.91 -3.90
C ALA A 4 20.85 -2.05 -3.43
N PHE A 5 20.36 -3.29 -3.47
CA PHE A 5 21.16 -4.46 -3.12
C PHE A 5 22.37 -4.63 -4.03
N GLU A 6 22.25 -4.37 -5.32
CA GLU A 6 23.38 -4.37 -6.26
C GLU A 6 24.46 -3.36 -5.84
N ILE A 7 24.07 -2.12 -5.53
CA ILE A 7 25.00 -1.09 -5.05
C ILE A 7 25.66 -1.49 -3.72
N ILE A 8 24.88 -2.03 -2.79
CA ILE A 8 25.38 -2.47 -1.48
C ILE A 8 26.39 -3.60 -1.66
N LEU A 9 26.07 -4.61 -2.47
CA LEU A 9 26.94 -5.75 -2.73
C LEU A 9 28.31 -5.35 -3.28
N HIS A 10 28.34 -4.37 -4.18
CA HIS A 10 29.57 -3.98 -4.87
C HIS A 10 30.34 -2.86 -4.18
N LYS A 11 29.70 -2.02 -3.37
CA LYS A 11 30.30 -0.78 -2.86
C LYS A 11 30.26 -0.60 -1.35
N ALA A 12 29.41 -1.31 -0.62
CA ALA A 12 29.31 -1.12 0.83
C ALA A 12 30.45 -1.80 1.58
N THR A 13 30.94 -1.15 2.63
CA THR A 13 31.89 -1.76 3.56
C THR A 13 31.15 -2.74 4.50
N PRO A 14 31.68 -3.95 4.75
CA PRO A 14 31.10 -4.87 5.72
C PRO A 14 30.92 -4.22 7.10
N GLY A 15 29.79 -4.53 7.76
CA GLY A 15 29.42 -3.96 9.06
C GLY A 15 28.64 -2.63 8.99
N MET A 16 28.43 -2.06 7.79
CA MET A 16 27.57 -0.89 7.64
C MET A 16 26.09 -1.22 7.81
N ILE A 17 25.36 -0.31 8.46
CA ILE A 17 23.90 -0.28 8.46
C ILE A 17 23.45 0.77 7.43
N LEU A 18 22.75 0.31 6.40
CA LEU A 18 22.27 1.12 5.27
C LEU A 18 20.76 1.00 5.16
N ASN A 19 20.08 2.14 5.24
CA ASN A 19 18.65 2.20 5.00
C ASN A 19 18.37 2.27 3.49
N ILE A 20 17.33 1.58 3.05
CA ILE A 20 16.78 1.67 1.69
C ILE A 20 15.38 2.27 1.83
N GLY A 21 15.21 3.49 1.32
CA GLY A 21 13.94 4.20 1.33
C GLY A 21 13.94 5.23 0.21
N GLY A 22 12.76 5.71 -0.14
CA GLY A 22 12.66 6.88 -1.01
C GLY A 22 12.04 8.07 -0.29
N ASP A 23 12.06 9.22 -0.95
CA ASP A 23 11.67 10.50 -0.34
C ASP A 23 10.14 10.72 -0.24
N ASN A 24 9.35 9.74 -0.67
CA ASN A 24 7.90 9.85 -0.69
C ASN A 24 7.29 9.49 0.66
N GLU A 25 6.60 10.44 1.28
CA GLU A 25 5.76 10.22 2.46
C GLU A 25 4.29 10.34 2.07
N ILE A 26 3.56 9.22 2.15
CA ILE A 26 2.21 9.12 1.60
C ILE A 26 1.31 8.41 2.61
N SER A 27 0.15 9.01 2.90
CA SER A 27 -0.82 8.41 3.81
C SER A 27 -1.56 7.25 3.15
N ASN A 28 -2.09 6.32 3.96
CA ASN A 28 -2.95 5.24 3.47
C ASN A 28 -4.19 5.79 2.71
N LEU A 29 -4.72 6.94 3.12
CA LEU A 29 -5.84 7.59 2.46
C LEU A 29 -5.46 8.07 1.05
N ASP A 30 -4.28 8.65 0.90
CA ASP A 30 -3.82 9.15 -0.41
C ASP A 30 -3.50 7.99 -1.37
N VAL A 31 -2.91 6.90 -0.87
CA VAL A 31 -2.74 5.66 -1.65
C VAL A 31 -4.11 5.13 -2.10
N ALA A 32 -5.07 5.00 -1.19
CA ALA A 32 -6.41 4.48 -1.52
C ALA A 32 -7.14 5.34 -2.55
N LYS A 33 -7.13 6.67 -2.39
CA LYS A 33 -7.68 7.61 -3.38
C LYS A 33 -7.00 7.43 -4.73
N LYS A 34 -5.67 7.31 -4.75
CA LYS A 34 -4.95 7.17 -6.01
C LYS A 34 -5.26 5.85 -6.72
N LEU A 35 -5.44 4.76 -5.97
CA LEU A 35 -5.89 3.49 -6.52
C LEU A 35 -7.28 3.60 -7.17
N VAL A 36 -8.24 4.25 -6.51
CA VAL A 36 -9.59 4.47 -7.08
C VAL A 36 -9.52 5.28 -8.39
N GLU A 37 -8.66 6.31 -8.44
CA GLU A 37 -8.42 7.07 -9.67
C GLU A 37 -7.83 6.20 -10.79
N LEU A 38 -6.77 5.42 -10.50
CA LEU A 38 -6.10 4.56 -11.48
C LEU A 38 -7.01 3.44 -12.01
N LEU A 39 -8.01 3.04 -11.24
CA LEU A 39 -9.03 2.07 -11.65
C LEU A 39 -10.17 2.70 -12.48
N GLY A 40 -10.17 4.03 -12.68
CA GLY A 40 -11.21 4.72 -13.45
C GLY A 40 -12.54 4.86 -12.70
N LEU A 41 -12.52 4.83 -11.37
CA LEU A 41 -13.70 4.79 -10.51
C LEU A 41 -13.86 6.05 -9.66
N LYS A 42 -13.30 7.17 -10.11
CA LYS A 42 -13.25 8.44 -9.37
C LYS A 42 -14.64 8.92 -8.91
N ASP A 43 -15.67 8.72 -9.73
CA ASP A 43 -17.04 9.14 -9.40
C ASP A 43 -17.66 8.36 -8.24
N LYS A 44 -17.05 7.24 -7.84
CA LYS A 44 -17.48 6.37 -6.72
C LYS A 44 -16.55 6.46 -5.51
N MET A 45 -15.69 7.48 -5.43
CA MET A 45 -14.66 7.60 -4.37
C MET A 45 -15.23 7.40 -2.96
N ASP A 46 -16.32 8.10 -2.64
CA ASP A 46 -16.93 8.07 -1.31
C ASP A 46 -17.68 6.75 -1.01
N GLU A 47 -18.07 6.01 -2.04
CA GLU A 47 -18.69 4.70 -1.90
C GLU A 47 -17.64 3.60 -1.67
N LEU A 48 -16.49 3.77 -2.32
CA LEU A 48 -15.41 2.79 -2.32
C LEU A 48 -14.51 2.92 -1.10
N ILE A 49 -14.35 4.10 -0.50
CA ILE A 49 -13.50 4.27 0.68
C ILE A 49 -14.33 4.19 1.96
N THR A 50 -13.98 3.27 2.87
CA THR A 50 -14.62 3.12 4.18
C THR A 50 -13.62 3.28 5.31
N PHE A 51 -14.00 4.07 6.32
CA PHE A 51 -13.25 4.21 7.56
C PHE A 51 -13.61 3.09 8.53
N VAL A 52 -12.63 2.52 9.22
CA VAL A 52 -12.82 1.45 10.21
C VAL A 52 -12.03 1.75 11.48
N PRO A 53 -12.36 1.13 12.63
CA PRO A 53 -11.63 1.40 13.87
C PRO A 53 -10.14 1.12 13.72
N ASP A 54 -9.32 1.99 14.27
CA ASP A 54 -7.87 1.84 14.19
C ASP A 54 -7.37 0.54 14.83
N ARG A 55 -6.21 0.07 14.36
CA ARG A 55 -5.51 -1.07 14.94
C ARG A 55 -4.92 -0.64 16.30
N LYS A 56 -5.00 -1.52 17.30
CA LYS A 56 -4.26 -1.31 18.55
C LYS A 56 -2.76 -1.27 18.26
N PHE A 57 -2.08 -0.27 18.81
CA PHE A 57 -0.64 -0.05 18.64
C PHE A 57 -0.24 0.19 17.18
N ASN A 58 -1.03 0.96 16.45
CA ASN A 58 -0.66 1.39 15.10
C ASN A 58 0.42 2.48 15.17
N ASP A 59 1.51 2.29 14.44
CA ASP A 59 2.53 3.34 14.31
C ASP A 59 2.01 4.43 13.36
N LEU A 60 2.23 5.69 13.73
CA LEU A 60 1.64 6.82 12.99
C LEU A 60 2.41 7.16 11.70
N ARG A 61 3.73 7.00 11.71
CA ARG A 61 4.61 7.45 10.63
C ARG A 61 5.92 6.69 10.65
N TYR A 62 6.34 6.20 9.48
CA TYR A 62 7.68 5.67 9.28
C TYR A 62 8.43 6.59 8.32
N THR A 63 9.53 7.16 8.81
CA THR A 63 10.48 7.86 7.94
C THR A 63 11.79 7.13 7.88
N ILE A 64 12.38 7.15 6.69
CA ILE A 64 13.63 6.48 6.43
C ILE A 64 14.61 7.51 5.90
N ASN A 65 15.76 7.63 6.55
CA ASN A 65 16.88 8.39 6.02
C ASN A 65 17.82 7.44 5.28
N SER A 66 17.84 7.55 3.95
CA SER A 66 18.69 6.80 3.00
C SER A 66 19.98 7.55 2.60
N SER A 67 20.34 8.66 3.25
CA SER A 67 21.47 9.51 2.83
C SER A 67 22.80 8.76 2.72
N LYS A 68 23.06 7.77 3.60
CA LYS A 68 24.26 6.93 3.51
C LYS A 68 24.32 6.10 2.22
N LEU A 69 23.17 5.60 1.78
CA LEU A 69 23.09 4.81 0.56
C LEU A 69 23.18 5.70 -0.70
N HIS A 70 22.63 6.92 -0.63
CA HIS A 70 22.83 7.93 -1.68
C HIS A 70 24.31 8.29 -1.88
N GLN A 71 25.09 8.37 -0.81
CA GLN A 71 26.55 8.57 -0.89
C GLN A 71 27.29 7.43 -1.63
N LEU A 72 26.72 6.22 -1.67
CA LEU A 72 27.26 5.10 -2.47
C LEU A 72 26.84 5.16 -3.95
N GLY A 73 26.10 6.21 -4.34
CA GLY A 73 25.63 6.45 -5.70
C GLY A 73 24.33 5.76 -6.05
N TRP A 74 23.55 5.34 -5.05
CA TRP A 74 22.20 4.83 -5.27
C TRP A 74 21.18 5.98 -5.28
N THR A 75 20.19 5.88 -6.16
CA THR A 75 18.99 6.73 -6.14
C THR A 75 17.85 5.93 -6.74
N GLU A 76 16.62 6.27 -6.37
CA GLU A 76 15.41 5.76 -6.97
C GLU A 76 15.43 6.02 -8.48
N GLN A 77 14.95 5.05 -9.25
CA GLN A 77 14.92 5.13 -10.71
C GLN A 77 13.49 5.28 -11.23
N MET A 78 12.51 5.31 -10.34
CA MET A 78 11.09 5.27 -10.65
C MET A 78 10.37 6.14 -9.63
N SER A 79 9.50 7.02 -10.11
CA SER A 79 8.67 7.85 -9.22
C SER A 79 7.62 6.99 -8.52
N TRP A 80 7.01 7.51 -7.47
CA TRP A 80 5.92 6.81 -6.79
C TRP A 80 4.72 6.59 -7.73
N GLU A 81 4.36 7.60 -8.52
CA GLU A 81 3.25 7.55 -9.47
C GLU A 81 3.47 6.49 -10.54
N GLU A 82 4.68 6.45 -11.12
CA GLU A 82 5.04 5.46 -12.14
C GLU A 82 5.01 4.05 -11.54
N GLY A 83 5.59 3.88 -10.35
CA GLY A 83 5.62 2.59 -9.66
C GLY A 83 4.22 2.07 -9.30
N LEU A 84 3.35 2.94 -8.81
CA LEU A 84 1.97 2.58 -8.48
C LEU A 84 1.18 2.21 -9.74
N ASN A 85 1.29 2.99 -10.81
CA ASN A 85 0.64 2.69 -12.09
C ASN A 85 1.09 1.34 -12.65
N ASN A 86 2.41 1.09 -12.69
CA ASN A 86 2.96 -0.19 -13.14
C ASN A 86 2.47 -1.36 -12.29
N THR A 87 2.33 -1.15 -10.98
CA THR A 87 1.81 -2.15 -10.04
C THR A 87 0.34 -2.47 -10.36
N VAL A 88 -0.52 -1.46 -10.49
CA VAL A 88 -1.94 -1.66 -10.84
C VAL A 88 -2.10 -2.41 -12.16
N GLU A 89 -1.37 -2.00 -13.20
CA GLU A 89 -1.41 -2.68 -14.51
C GLU A 89 -0.93 -4.13 -14.43
N TRP A 90 0.09 -4.40 -13.60
CA TRP A 90 0.54 -5.77 -13.36
C TRP A 90 -0.56 -6.61 -12.70
N TYR A 91 -1.26 -6.09 -11.68
CA TYR A 91 -2.36 -6.82 -11.02
C TYR A 91 -3.53 -7.05 -11.98
N LYS A 92 -3.90 -6.07 -12.81
CA LYS A 92 -4.92 -6.21 -13.86
C LYS A 92 -4.57 -7.30 -14.87
N LYS A 93 -3.28 -7.41 -15.24
CA LYS A 93 -2.80 -8.42 -16.19
C LYS A 93 -2.78 -9.84 -15.62
N TYR A 94 -2.58 -10.00 -14.32
CA TYR A 94 -2.33 -11.29 -13.69
C TYR A 94 -3.32 -11.65 -12.57
N THR A 95 -4.59 -11.26 -12.71
CA THR A 95 -5.67 -11.48 -11.72
C THR A 95 -5.80 -12.93 -11.27
N GLY A 96 -5.62 -13.90 -12.17
CA GLY A 96 -5.75 -15.34 -11.86
C GLY A 96 -4.66 -15.93 -10.95
N ARG A 97 -3.64 -15.17 -10.54
CA ARG A 97 -2.52 -15.68 -9.73
C ARG A 97 -2.85 -15.83 -8.24
N PHE A 98 -3.88 -15.15 -7.75
CA PHE A 98 -4.05 -14.93 -6.31
C PHE A 98 -5.14 -15.81 -5.67
N GLY A 99 -5.88 -16.60 -6.45
CA GLY A 99 -7.00 -17.40 -5.92
C GLY A 99 -8.09 -16.52 -5.31
N ASN A 100 -8.82 -17.05 -4.32
CA ASN A 100 -9.74 -16.25 -3.51
C ASN A 100 -8.94 -15.43 -2.49
N ILE A 101 -9.18 -14.12 -2.47
CA ILE A 101 -8.52 -13.16 -1.57
C ILE A 101 -9.51 -12.37 -0.70
N ASP A 102 -10.76 -12.82 -0.61
CA ASP A 102 -11.85 -12.09 0.06
C ASP A 102 -11.53 -11.86 1.55
N ASP A 103 -10.79 -12.77 2.18
CA ASP A 103 -10.29 -12.64 3.55
C ASP A 103 -9.40 -11.40 3.74
N ALA A 104 -8.73 -10.91 2.69
CA ALA A 104 -7.94 -9.69 2.75
C ALA A 104 -8.79 -8.41 2.90
N LEU A 105 -10.10 -8.50 2.62
CA LEU A 105 -11.04 -7.40 2.80
C LEU A 105 -11.55 -7.29 4.24
N VAL A 106 -11.29 -8.29 5.09
CA VAL A 106 -11.67 -8.26 6.50
C VAL A 106 -10.70 -7.36 7.25
N ALA A 107 -11.20 -6.20 7.68
CA ALA A 107 -10.46 -5.30 8.56
C ALA A 107 -9.99 -6.03 9.83
N HIS A 108 -8.74 -5.79 10.21
CA HIS A 108 -7.93 -6.48 11.24
C HIS A 108 -8.72 -7.40 12.22
N PRO A 109 -8.38 -8.71 12.31
CA PRO A 109 -9.05 -9.64 13.21
C PRO A 109 -9.04 -9.12 14.66
N ARG A 110 -10.24 -8.89 15.21
CA ARG A 110 -10.39 -8.45 16.60
C ARG A 110 -10.79 -9.64 17.46
N ILE A 111 -10.05 -9.84 18.57
CA ILE A 111 -10.44 -10.82 19.59
C ILE A 111 -11.85 -10.47 20.06
N GLY A 112 -12.79 -11.40 19.88
CA GLY A 112 -14.19 -11.26 20.30
C GLY A 112 -15.13 -10.54 19.31
N VAL A 113 -14.71 -10.24 18.08
CA VAL A 113 -15.60 -9.70 17.03
C VAL A 113 -15.61 -10.65 15.84
N ALA A 114 -16.80 -11.05 15.39
CA ALA A 114 -16.96 -11.91 14.23
C ALA A 114 -16.37 -11.25 12.96
N PRO A 115 -15.73 -12.03 12.06
CA PRO A 115 -15.27 -11.52 10.76
C PRO A 115 -16.43 -10.82 10.03
N GLY A 116 -16.19 -9.61 9.51
CA GLY A 116 -17.19 -8.88 8.73
C GLY A 116 -18.29 -8.17 9.52
N ALA A 117 -18.20 -8.07 10.86
CA ALA A 117 -19.14 -7.26 11.63
C ALA A 117 -19.06 -5.78 11.21
N ALA A 118 -20.07 -5.32 10.48
CA ALA A 118 -20.21 -3.94 10.02
C ALA A 118 -20.12 -2.97 11.21
N VAL A 119 -19.15 -2.06 11.15
CA VAL A 119 -19.00 -1.03 12.17
C VAL A 119 -19.95 0.12 11.81
N THR A 120 -21.16 0.08 12.36
CA THR A 120 -22.11 1.18 12.26
C THR A 120 -21.73 2.24 13.30
N ASN A 121 -21.46 3.46 12.82
CA ASN A 121 -21.00 4.65 13.56
C ASN A 121 -19.51 4.71 13.85
N ILE A 122 -18.77 5.38 12.97
CA ILE A 122 -17.43 5.89 13.27
C ILE A 122 -17.39 7.35 12.83
N GLU A 123 -17.04 8.23 13.77
CA GLU A 123 -16.62 9.60 13.44
C GLU A 123 -15.41 9.56 12.50
N ARG A 124 -15.20 10.61 11.69
CA ARG A 124 -14.20 10.71 10.60
C ARG A 124 -12.71 10.60 11.01
N SER A 125 -12.39 9.88 12.07
CA SER A 125 -11.04 9.58 12.50
C SER A 125 -10.91 8.07 12.65
N SER A 126 -10.45 7.41 11.58
CA SER A 126 -9.40 6.38 11.56
C SER A 126 -9.58 5.39 10.39
N SER A 127 -8.46 5.14 9.70
CA SER A 127 -8.12 4.01 8.81
C SER A 127 -9.03 3.66 7.63
N VAL A 128 -8.46 3.66 6.42
CA VAL A 128 -9.14 3.54 5.11
C VAL A 128 -9.08 2.12 4.54
N TYR A 129 -10.22 1.62 4.03
CA TYR A 129 -10.33 0.41 3.20
C TYR A 129 -11.05 0.72 1.88
N VAL A 130 -10.75 -0.05 0.83
CA VAL A 130 -11.46 0.01 -0.46
C VAL A 130 -12.49 -1.13 -0.50
N LYS A 131 -13.77 -0.82 -0.74
CA LYS A 131 -14.85 -1.81 -0.87
C LYS A 131 -14.73 -2.61 -2.17
N GLU A 132 -15.19 -3.85 -2.08
CA GLU A 132 -15.21 -4.86 -3.13
C GLU A 132 -15.97 -4.42 -4.39
N PHE A 133 -15.45 -4.79 -5.56
CA PHE A 133 -16.21 -4.83 -6.81
C PHE A 133 -16.53 -6.29 -7.09
N ALA A 134 -17.83 -6.63 -7.15
CA ALA A 134 -18.24 -7.81 -7.89
C ALA A 134 -17.87 -7.56 -9.35
N ALA A 135 -16.84 -8.26 -9.84
CA ALA A 135 -16.61 -8.36 -11.27
C ALA A 135 -17.89 -8.96 -11.87
N GLN A 136 -18.70 -8.12 -12.52
CA GLN A 136 -19.81 -8.62 -13.32
C GLN A 136 -19.19 -9.54 -14.37
N GLY A 137 -19.48 -10.83 -14.21
CA GLY A 137 -18.96 -11.89 -15.05
C GLY A 137 -19.18 -11.56 -16.52
N SER A 138 -18.10 -11.66 -17.29
CA SER A 138 -18.20 -11.76 -18.75
C SER A 138 -18.22 -13.25 -19.08
N MET A 139 -19.27 -13.64 -19.80
CA MET A 139 -19.44 -14.94 -20.48
C MET A 139 -18.26 -15.27 -21.40
#